data_AF-A0A7S7UUS5-F1
#
_entry.id   AF-A0A7S7UUS5-F1
#
_cell.length_a   1.000
_cell.length_b   1.000
_cell.length_c   1.000
_cell.angle_alpha   90.00
_cell.angle_beta   90.00
_cell.angle_gamma   90.00
#
_symmetry.space_group_name_H-M   'P 1'
#
loop_
_entity.id
_entity.type
_entity.pdbx_description
1 polymer ?
#
loop_
_entity_poly.entity_id
_entity_poly.type
_entity_poly.pdbx_seq_one_letter_code
_entity_poly.pdbx_strand_id
1 'polypeptide(L)'
;MARFVLAFVFAVVGVSPAAASGCLPLLLRTPSLELRLFADDPDHLLKYAKNDRSKIEQKVTEYLASDPDLLPAIKKLVQLAPDSNRAAIGRGLARAAQHCGPVDPKAVQSIIAFTRNLQDSSVSAGYGSVDSDTAPQLPVQSAPANQPNSLFTGEWNTDLADPFAPIPVPLETPPR
;
A
#
# COMPACT_ATOMS: atom_id res chain seq x y z
N MET A 1 -21.14 -26.91 56.49
CA MET A 1 -19.70 -26.91 56.12
C MET A 1 -19.54 -27.98 55.04
N ALA A 2 -19.15 -27.81 53.78
CA ALA A 2 -18.63 -26.70 52.99
C ALA A 2 -19.03 -26.97 51.52
N ARG A 3 -19.35 -25.93 50.74
CA ARG A 3 -19.57 -26.02 49.29
C ARG A 3 -18.27 -25.57 48.59
N PHE A 4 -17.58 -26.49 47.94
CA PHE A 4 -16.41 -26.17 47.11
C PHE A 4 -16.91 -25.69 45.74
N VAL A 5 -16.73 -24.40 45.46
CA VAL A 5 -16.99 -23.80 44.15
C VAL A 5 -15.72 -23.99 43.32
N LEU A 6 -15.79 -24.86 42.31
CA LEU A 6 -14.72 -25.08 41.34
C LEU A 6 -14.71 -23.90 40.34
N ALA A 7 -13.78 -22.98 40.53
CA ALA A 7 -13.53 -21.89 39.59
C ALA A 7 -12.79 -22.45 38.37
N PHE A 8 -13.50 -22.58 37.24
CA PHE A 8 -12.92 -22.90 35.94
C PHE A 8 -12.18 -21.67 35.41
N VAL A 9 -10.85 -21.66 35.54
CA VAL A 9 -9.99 -20.66 34.91
C VAL A 9 -9.86 -21.03 33.43
N PHE A 10 -10.63 -20.36 32.57
CA PHE A 10 -10.44 -20.41 31.12
C PHE A 10 -9.15 -19.66 30.77
N ALA A 11 -8.05 -20.41 30.61
CA ALA A 11 -6.85 -19.90 29.97
C ALA A 11 -7.12 -19.73 28.47
N VAL A 12 -7.48 -18.51 28.07
CA VAL A 12 -7.53 -18.12 26.65
C VAL A 12 -6.09 -18.07 26.15
N VAL A 13 -5.66 -19.16 25.50
CA VAL A 13 -4.41 -19.19 24.75
C VAL A 13 -4.62 -18.31 23.53
N GLY A 14 -4.22 -17.04 23.64
CA GLY A 14 -4.14 -16.13 22.51
C GLY A 14 -3.13 -16.68 21.52
N VAL A 15 -3.62 -17.23 20.40
CA VAL A 15 -2.80 -17.51 19.22
C VAL A 15 -2.29 -16.14 18.74
N SER A 16 -1.05 -15.83 19.09
CA SER A 16 -0.32 -14.73 18.47
C SER A 16 -0.08 -15.14 17.03
N PRO A 17 -0.62 -14.44 16.02
CA PRO A 17 -0.19 -14.69 14.65
C PRO A 17 1.32 -14.44 14.61
N ALA A 18 2.05 -15.48 14.22
CA ALA A 18 3.48 -15.39 13.98
C ALA A 18 3.74 -14.17 13.10
N ALA A 19 4.67 -13.33 13.53
CA ALA A 19 5.13 -12.18 12.79
C ALA A 19 5.53 -12.64 11.37
N ALA A 20 4.66 -12.39 10.39
CA ALA A 20 5.05 -12.42 9.01
C ALA A 20 6.07 -11.29 8.88
N SER A 21 7.35 -11.66 8.83
CA SER A 21 8.43 -10.71 9.07
C SER A 21 8.55 -9.62 8.00
N GLY A 22 7.69 -9.58 6.99
CA GLY A 22 7.65 -8.55 5.96
C GLY A 22 6.28 -8.47 5.30
N CYS A 23 5.97 -7.30 4.77
CA CYS A 23 4.72 -7.01 4.08
C CYS A 23 4.71 -7.50 2.62
N LEU A 24 5.90 -7.78 2.06
CA LEU A 24 6.05 -8.29 0.71
C LEU A 24 6.20 -9.82 0.68
N PRO A 25 5.73 -10.47 -0.40
CA PRO A 25 6.03 -11.87 -0.64
C PRO A 25 7.55 -12.09 -0.76
N LEU A 26 8.03 -13.25 -0.31
CA LEU A 26 9.46 -13.58 -0.17
C LEU A 26 10.32 -13.28 -1.42
N LEU A 27 9.79 -13.44 -2.64
CA LEU A 27 10.52 -13.16 -3.88
C LEU A 27 10.70 -11.67 -4.17
N LEU A 28 9.82 -10.83 -3.63
CA LEU A 28 9.83 -9.39 -3.83
C LEU A 28 10.55 -8.66 -2.69
N ARG A 29 11.00 -9.42 -1.70
CA ARG A 29 11.62 -8.94 -0.50
C ARG A 29 13.09 -8.62 -0.75
N THR A 30 13.55 -7.49 -0.23
CA THR A 30 14.96 -7.13 -0.24
C THR A 30 15.76 -8.22 0.48
N PRO A 31 16.91 -8.65 -0.07
CA PRO A 31 17.76 -9.65 0.57
C PRO A 31 18.23 -9.17 1.95
N SER A 32 18.28 -10.07 2.92
CA SER A 32 18.62 -9.75 4.32
C SER A 32 20.00 -9.11 4.49
N LEU A 33 20.94 -9.40 3.57
CA LEU A 33 22.25 -8.77 3.54
C LEU A 33 22.15 -7.26 3.25
N GLU A 34 21.32 -6.86 2.30
CA GLU A 34 21.11 -5.46 1.91
C GLU A 34 20.39 -4.68 3.03
N LEU A 35 19.42 -5.31 3.70
CA LEU A 35 18.73 -4.72 4.85
C LEU A 35 19.69 -4.46 6.03
N ARG A 36 20.62 -5.39 6.31
CA ARG A 36 21.65 -5.20 7.34
C ARG A 36 22.62 -4.08 6.98
N LEU A 37 23.10 -4.06 5.74
CA LEU A 37 23.97 -2.99 5.25
C LEU A 37 23.31 -1.61 5.39
N PHE A 38 22.01 -1.51 5.09
CA PHE A 38 21.26 -0.28 5.30
C PHE A 38 21.08 0.08 6.78
N ALA A 39 20.85 -0.92 7.65
CA ALA A 39 20.74 -0.68 9.09
C ALA A 39 22.05 -0.17 9.72
N ASP A 40 23.19 -0.67 9.23
CA ASP A 40 24.52 -0.25 9.65
C ASP A 40 24.91 1.12 9.07
N ASP A 41 24.74 1.32 7.75
CA ASP A 41 25.07 2.56 7.03
C ASP A 41 23.88 3.03 6.16
N PRO A 42 22.96 3.85 6.72
CA PRO A 42 21.84 4.38 5.96
C PRO A 42 22.27 5.45 4.93
N ASP A 43 23.40 6.12 5.14
CA ASP A 43 23.91 7.16 4.23
C ASP A 43 24.30 6.61 2.85
N HIS A 44 24.68 5.32 2.80
CA HIS A 44 24.91 4.61 1.55
C HIS A 44 23.73 4.73 0.57
N LEU A 45 22.48 4.77 1.05
CA LEU A 45 21.31 4.97 0.20
C LEU A 45 21.33 6.34 -0.48
N LEU A 46 21.72 7.41 0.22
CA LEU A 46 21.80 8.76 -0.34
C LEU A 46 22.91 8.85 -1.39
N LYS A 47 24.06 8.20 -1.13
CA LYS A 47 25.17 8.09 -2.07
C LYS A 47 24.78 7.32 -3.33
N TYR A 48 24.10 6.18 -3.17
CA TYR A 48 23.59 5.37 -4.26
C TYR A 48 22.58 6.14 -5.12
N ALA A 49 21.62 6.81 -4.45
CA ALA A 49 20.58 7.55 -5.13
C ALA A 49 21.08 8.83 -5.80
N LYS A 50 22.25 9.36 -5.42
CA LYS A 50 22.80 10.63 -5.95
C LYS A 50 21.79 11.78 -5.87
N ASN A 51 21.04 11.87 -4.77
CA ASN A 51 19.93 12.82 -4.56
C ASN A 51 18.73 12.65 -5.53
N ASP A 52 18.60 11.50 -6.19
CA ASP A 52 17.41 11.14 -6.95
C ASP A 52 16.27 10.76 -6.00
N ARG A 53 15.30 11.67 -5.86
CA ARG A 53 14.14 11.53 -4.98
C ARG A 53 13.36 10.24 -5.25
N SER A 54 13.20 9.87 -6.52
CA SER A 54 12.40 8.69 -6.91
C SER A 54 13.08 7.40 -6.45
N LYS A 55 14.42 7.33 -6.55
CA LYS A 55 15.18 6.18 -6.07
C LYS A 55 15.15 6.06 -4.55
N ILE A 56 15.25 7.19 -3.84
CA ILE A 56 15.16 7.24 -2.38
C ILE A 56 13.79 6.72 -1.94
N GLU A 57 12.72 7.24 -2.53
CA GLU A 57 11.35 6.84 -2.26
C GLU A 57 11.13 5.34 -2.52
N GLN A 58 11.57 4.83 -3.67
CA GLN A 58 11.44 3.43 -4.02
C GLN A 58 12.22 2.53 -3.05
N LYS A 59 13.48 2.86 -2.74
CA LYS A 59 14.30 2.05 -1.83
C LYS A 59 13.79 2.06 -0.40
N VAL A 60 13.36 3.22 0.11
CA VAL A 60 12.71 3.33 1.42
C VAL A 60 11.45 2.47 1.47
N THR A 61 10.66 2.48 0.40
CA THR A 61 9.46 1.63 0.28
C THR A 61 9.83 0.15 0.33
N GLU A 62 10.78 -0.28 -0.50
CA GLU A 62 11.25 -1.68 -0.57
C GLU A 62 11.78 -2.17 0.78
N TYR A 63 12.60 -1.36 1.47
CA TYR A 63 13.20 -1.74 2.75
C TYR A 63 12.18 -1.88 3.86
N LEU A 64 11.29 -0.90 4.02
CA LEU A 64 10.27 -0.94 5.08
C LEU A 64 9.18 -1.97 4.82
N ALA A 65 8.81 -2.16 3.56
CA ALA A 65 7.84 -3.16 3.21
C ALA A 65 8.45 -4.58 3.27
N SER A 66 9.78 -4.69 3.21
CA SER A 66 10.50 -5.93 3.52
C SER A 66 10.68 -6.15 5.01
N ASP A 67 10.99 -5.12 5.78
CA ASP A 67 11.22 -5.21 7.23
C ASP A 67 10.83 -3.89 7.93
N PRO A 68 9.73 -3.88 8.71
CA PRO A 68 9.28 -2.69 9.41
C PRO A 68 10.17 -2.33 10.62
N ASP A 69 11.07 -3.19 11.06
CA ASP A 69 11.99 -2.91 12.17
C ASP A 69 13.13 -1.95 11.78
N LEU A 70 13.23 -1.56 10.50
CA LEU A 70 14.23 -0.62 9.99
C LEU A 70 13.88 0.87 10.21
N LEU A 71 12.76 1.18 10.85
CA LEU A 71 12.38 2.56 11.20
C LEU A 71 13.47 3.36 11.93
N PRO A 72 14.25 2.80 12.88
CA PRO A 72 15.37 3.50 13.51
C PRO A 72 16.48 3.88 12.52
N ALA A 73 16.74 3.05 11.50
CA ALA A 73 17.71 3.35 10.44
C ALA A 73 17.18 4.46 9.52
N ILE A 74 15.88 4.46 9.21
CA ILE A 74 15.22 5.55 8.49
C ILE A 74 15.32 6.87 9.28
N LYS A 75 15.22 6.84 10.61
CA LYS A 75 15.41 8.05 11.44
C LYS A 75 16.78 8.67 11.24
N LYS A 76 17.83 7.84 11.26
CA LYS A 76 19.20 8.27 10.98
C LYS A 76 19.32 8.80 9.55
N LEU A 77 18.71 8.12 8.58
CA LEU A 77 18.66 8.58 7.19
C LEU A 77 18.06 9.98 7.08
N VAL A 78 16.93 10.25 7.73
CA VAL A 78 16.28 11.58 7.70
C VAL A 78 17.18 12.66 8.32
N GLN A 79 17.90 12.33 9.39
CA GLN A 79 18.84 13.26 10.03
C GLN A 79 20.05 13.59 9.15
N LEU A 80 20.51 12.64 8.35
CA LEU A 80 21.63 12.81 7.41
C LEU A 80 21.19 13.40 6.06
N ALA A 81 19.93 13.19 5.68
CA ALA A 81 19.41 13.60 4.40
C ALA A 81 19.22 15.12 4.31
N PRO A 82 19.54 15.72 3.14
CA PRO A 82 19.19 17.11 2.87
C PRO A 82 17.67 17.28 2.80
N ASP A 83 17.18 18.47 3.12
CA ASP A 83 15.74 18.78 3.14
C ASP A 83 15.04 18.43 1.82
N SER A 84 15.74 18.58 0.69
CA SER A 84 15.27 18.23 -0.64
C SER A 84 14.89 16.76 -0.83
N ASN A 85 15.42 15.85 0.00
CA ASN A 85 15.17 14.41 -0.04
C ASN A 85 14.20 13.95 1.04
N ARG A 86 13.98 14.73 2.10
CA ARG A 86 13.12 14.35 3.24
C ARG A 86 11.67 14.10 2.84
N ALA A 87 11.14 14.91 1.92
CA ALA A 87 9.81 14.68 1.36
C ALA A 87 9.72 13.35 0.59
N ALA A 88 10.79 12.93 -0.08
CA ALA A 88 10.83 11.65 -0.79
C ALA A 88 10.88 10.45 0.17
N ILE A 89 11.61 10.59 1.28
CA ILE A 89 11.60 9.60 2.36
C ILE A 89 10.18 9.49 2.96
N GLY A 90 9.51 10.63 3.17
CA GLY A 90 8.11 10.69 3.60
C GLY A 90 7.15 9.95 2.67
N ARG A 91 7.27 10.17 1.36
CA ARG A 91 6.47 9.42 0.36
C ARG A 91 6.76 7.91 0.41
N GLY A 92 8.03 7.53 0.58
CA GLY A 92 8.41 6.12 0.71
C GLY A 92 7.80 5.44 1.93
N LEU A 93 7.74 6.15 3.07
CA LEU A 93 7.06 5.69 4.29
C LEU A 93 5.56 5.44 4.03
N ALA A 94 4.89 6.37 3.35
CA ALA A 94 3.46 6.23 3.04
C ALA A 94 3.19 5.05 2.09
N ARG A 95 3.99 4.90 1.03
CA ARG A 95 3.88 3.74 0.12
C ARG A 95 4.13 2.43 0.85
N ALA A 96 5.14 2.37 1.72
CA ALA A 96 5.39 1.17 2.52
C ALA A 96 4.17 0.82 3.38
N ALA A 97 3.56 1.81 4.03
CA ALA A 97 2.34 1.62 4.80
C ALA A 97 1.17 1.09 3.94
N GLN A 98 1.01 1.58 2.71
CA GLN A 98 -0.01 1.08 1.79
C GLN A 98 0.24 -0.38 1.38
N HIS A 99 1.48 -0.75 1.10
CA HIS A 99 1.85 -2.14 0.80
C HIS A 99 1.66 -3.07 2.01
N CYS A 100 1.90 -2.56 3.22
CA CYS A 100 1.75 -3.30 4.47
C CYS A 100 0.31 -3.44 4.97
N GLY A 101 -0.58 -2.51 4.63
CA GLY A 101 -1.98 -2.46 5.10
C GLY A 101 -2.73 -3.79 5.11
N PRO A 102 -2.77 -4.55 4.01
CA PRO A 102 -3.55 -5.78 3.95
C PRO A 102 -2.90 -6.97 4.69
N VAL A 103 -1.60 -6.92 5.00
CA VAL A 103 -0.84 -8.06 5.54
C VAL A 103 -0.48 -7.86 7.01
N ASP A 104 0.00 -6.68 7.38
CA ASP A 104 0.41 -6.36 8.75
C ASP A 104 -0.04 -4.95 9.16
N PRO A 105 -1.22 -4.83 9.82
CA PRO A 105 -1.69 -3.55 10.31
C PRO A 105 -0.84 -3.00 11.47
N LYS A 106 -0.04 -3.83 12.17
CA LYS A 106 0.84 -3.34 13.24
C LYS A 106 2.04 -2.59 12.65
N ALA A 107 2.61 -3.10 11.54
CA ALA A 107 3.65 -2.39 10.79
C ALA A 107 3.16 -1.03 10.27
N VAL A 108 1.91 -0.96 9.79
CA VAL A 108 1.32 0.34 9.38
C VAL A 108 1.21 1.30 10.56
N GLN A 109 0.73 0.85 11.71
CA GLN A 109 0.65 1.69 12.90
C GLN A 109 2.02 2.17 13.37
N SER A 110 3.06 1.34 13.31
CA SER A 110 4.42 1.74 13.69
C SER A 110 4.97 2.80 12.73
N ILE A 111 4.74 2.68 11.42
CA ILE A 111 5.13 3.69 10.41
C ILE A 111 4.42 5.03 10.65
N ILE A 112 3.10 5.01 10.92
CA ILE A 112 2.33 6.23 11.21
C ILE A 112 2.83 6.89 12.50
N ALA A 113 3.00 6.11 13.57
CA ALA A 113 3.51 6.60 14.85
C ALA A 113 4.92 7.17 14.71
N PHE A 114 5.79 6.51 13.94
CA PHE A 114 7.13 6.97 13.63
C PHE A 114 7.13 8.31 12.89
N THR A 115 6.31 8.45 11.85
CA THR A 115 6.21 9.67 11.07
C THR A 115 5.74 10.86 11.93
N ARG A 116 4.80 10.62 12.85
CA ARG A 116 4.36 11.62 13.84
C ARG A 116 5.46 11.98 14.84
N ASN A 117 6.23 10.99 15.31
CA ASN A 117 7.31 11.20 16.27
C ASN A 117 8.55 11.88 15.69
N LEU A 118 8.76 11.83 14.38
CA LEU A 118 9.86 12.50 13.70
C LEU A 118 9.79 14.03 13.80
N GLN A 119 8.58 14.59 13.91
CA GLN A 119 8.31 16.04 13.94
C GLN A 119 8.96 16.83 12.79
N ASP A 120 9.23 16.18 11.66
CA ASP A 120 9.79 16.81 10.47
C ASP A 120 8.65 17.19 9.50
N SER A 121 8.54 18.49 9.20
CA SER A 121 7.48 19.03 8.34
C SER A 121 7.58 18.55 6.89
N SER A 122 8.80 18.32 6.38
CA SER A 122 9.02 17.87 5.01
C SER A 122 8.66 16.39 4.86
N VAL A 123 9.04 15.56 5.84
CA VAL A 123 8.68 14.13 5.86
C VAL A 123 7.17 13.95 6.00
N SER A 124 6.53 14.67 6.92
CA SER A 124 5.07 14.58 7.11
C SER A 124 4.28 15.09 5.90
N ALA A 125 4.72 16.18 5.26
CA ALA A 125 4.13 16.65 4.00
C ALA A 125 4.29 15.62 2.87
N GLY A 126 5.48 15.01 2.75
CA GLY A 126 5.73 13.92 1.81
C GLY A 126 4.82 12.72 2.07
N TYR A 127 4.69 12.30 3.32
CA TYR A 127 3.81 11.19 3.72
C TYR A 127 2.36 11.42 3.30
N GLY A 128 1.77 12.56 3.68
CA GLY A 128 0.37 12.87 3.36
C GLY A 128 0.07 13.13 1.87
N SER A 129 1.10 13.36 1.05
CA SER A 129 0.90 13.52 -0.40
C SER A 129 0.49 12.22 -1.10
N VAL A 130 0.92 11.05 -0.61
CA VAL A 130 0.61 9.75 -1.23
C VAL A 130 -0.81 9.28 -0.89
N ASP A 131 -1.29 9.60 0.32
CA ASP A 131 -2.68 9.33 0.73
C ASP A 131 -3.68 10.09 -0.16
N SER A 132 -3.30 11.29 -0.64
CA SER A 132 -4.13 12.09 -1.54
C SER A 132 -4.17 11.54 -2.98
N ASP A 133 -3.07 10.94 -3.45
CA ASP A 133 -3.00 10.25 -4.75
C ASP A 133 -3.81 8.93 -4.76
N THR A 134 -4.15 8.41 -3.58
CA THR A 134 -4.93 7.16 -3.41
C THR A 134 -6.38 7.45 -2.98
N ALA A 135 -6.83 8.70 -3.05
CA ALA A 135 -8.26 8.91 -3.27
C ALA A 135 -8.56 8.26 -4.63
N PRO A 136 -9.55 7.35 -4.74
CA PRO A 136 -10.11 7.08 -6.05
C PRO A 136 -10.45 8.45 -6.60
N GLN A 137 -9.88 8.81 -7.76
CA GLN A 137 -10.45 9.87 -8.57
C GLN A 137 -11.84 9.36 -8.96
N LEU A 138 -12.80 9.45 -8.03
CA LEU A 138 -14.18 9.63 -8.40
C LEU A 138 -14.13 10.83 -9.33
N PRO A 139 -14.53 10.68 -10.60
CA PRO A 139 -14.52 11.81 -11.51
C PRO A 139 -15.28 12.91 -10.81
N VAL A 140 -14.62 14.06 -10.63
CA VAL A 140 -15.26 15.28 -10.17
C VAL A 140 -16.30 15.61 -11.25
N GLN A 141 -17.51 15.10 -11.07
CA GLN A 141 -18.69 15.51 -11.79
C GLN A 141 -18.94 16.95 -11.40
N SER A 142 -18.29 17.84 -12.15
CA SER A 142 -18.83 19.16 -12.40
C SER A 142 -20.29 18.98 -12.79
N ALA A 143 -21.18 19.69 -12.09
CA ALA A 143 -22.63 19.54 -12.15
C ALA A 143 -23.16 19.23 -13.56
N PRO A 144 -24.15 18.32 -13.71
CA PRO A 144 -24.78 18.10 -15.01
C PRO A 144 -25.63 19.33 -15.34
N ALA A 145 -25.13 20.14 -16.29
CA ALA A 145 -26.00 20.91 -17.16
C ALA A 145 -26.79 19.91 -18.02
N ASN A 146 -28.05 19.73 -17.65
CA ASN A 146 -29.16 19.20 -18.44
C ASN A 146 -28.83 18.83 -19.90
N GLN A 147 -28.45 17.58 -20.18
CA GLN A 147 -28.46 17.02 -21.53
C GLN A 147 -28.88 15.54 -21.53
N PRO A 148 -29.81 15.13 -22.41
CA PRO A 148 -30.35 13.79 -22.47
C PRO A 148 -29.34 12.80 -23.07
N ASN A 149 -29.29 11.62 -22.45
CA ASN A 149 -28.69 10.36 -22.90
C ASN A 149 -28.15 10.34 -24.34
N SER A 150 -26.83 10.43 -24.48
CA SER A 150 -26.10 9.82 -25.59
C SER A 150 -24.69 9.49 -25.09
N LEU A 151 -24.54 8.28 -24.53
CA LEU A 151 -23.26 7.81 -23.94
C LEU A 151 -22.60 6.68 -24.74
N PHE A 152 -23.02 6.44 -25.97
CA PHE A 152 -22.28 5.53 -26.85
C PHE A 152 -22.18 6.13 -28.24
N THR A 153 -21.18 6.98 -28.41
CA THR A 153 -20.62 7.26 -29.73
C THR A 153 -19.11 7.33 -29.59
N GLY A 154 -18.51 6.16 -29.37
CA GLY A 154 -17.11 5.92 -29.66
C GLY A 154 -17.01 5.44 -31.12
N GLU A 155 -16.14 6.08 -31.88
CA GLU A 155 -15.77 5.88 -33.28
C GLU A 155 -15.12 4.50 -33.58
N TRP A 156 -15.56 3.44 -32.91
CA TRP A 156 -15.14 2.06 -33.17
C TRP A 156 -16.41 1.22 -33.26
N ASN A 157 -16.87 1.08 -34.49
CA ASN A 157 -18.08 0.39 -34.91
C ASN A 157 -17.99 -1.12 -34.63
N THR A 158 -18.17 -1.50 -33.35
CA THR A 158 -18.32 -2.89 -32.94
C THR A 158 -19.65 -2.99 -32.24
N ASP A 159 -20.70 -3.26 -33.01
CA ASP A 159 -21.98 -3.74 -32.50
C ASP A 159 -21.71 -5.04 -31.73
N LEU A 160 -21.49 -4.90 -30.42
CA LEU A 160 -21.41 -6.04 -29.52
C LEU A 160 -22.84 -6.55 -29.35
N ALA A 161 -23.23 -7.43 -30.27
CA ALA A 161 -24.50 -8.15 -30.20
C ALA A 161 -24.68 -8.72 -28.79
N ASP A 162 -25.86 -8.50 -28.21
CA ASP A 162 -26.23 -8.98 -26.89
C ASP A 162 -25.95 -10.50 -26.81
N PRO A 163 -24.95 -10.96 -26.03
CA PRO A 163 -24.54 -12.37 -26.03
C PRO A 163 -25.58 -13.27 -25.35
N PHE A 164 -26.64 -12.69 -24.78
CA PHE A 164 -27.75 -13.39 -24.15
C PHE A 164 -29.06 -13.26 -24.94
N ALA A 165 -29.02 -12.71 -26.16
CA ALA A 165 -30.18 -12.73 -27.03
C ALA A 165 -30.59 -14.20 -27.32
N PRO A 166 -31.85 -14.59 -27.04
CA PRO A 166 -32.31 -15.94 -27.33
C PRO A 166 -32.24 -16.21 -28.83
N ILE A 167 -31.47 -17.24 -29.20
CA ILE A 167 -31.26 -17.66 -30.59
C ILE A 167 -32.59 -18.19 -31.14
N PRO A 168 -33.15 -17.61 -32.23
CA PRO A 168 -34.32 -18.17 -32.87
C PRO A 168 -33.95 -19.49 -33.56
N VAL A 169 -34.51 -20.58 -33.07
CA VAL A 169 -34.44 -21.91 -33.70
C VAL A 169 -35.24 -21.92 -35.01
N PRO A 170 -34.65 -22.26 -36.16
CA PRO A 170 -35.41 -22.50 -37.37
C PRO A 170 -36.12 -23.84 -37.24
N LEU A 171 -37.45 -23.83 -37.14
CA LEU A 171 -38.22 -25.03 -37.48
C LEU A 171 -38.30 -25.09 -39.00
N GLU A 172 -37.37 -25.85 -39.58
CA GLU A 172 -37.42 -26.35 -40.94
C GLU A 172 -38.84 -26.87 -41.24
N THR A 173 -39.46 -26.31 -42.28
CA THR A 173 -40.56 -26.97 -42.97
C THR A 173 -40.02 -27.55 -44.26
N PRO A 174 -40.18 -28.87 -44.46
CA PRO A 174 -40.34 -29.37 -45.82
C PRO A 174 -41.36 -30.54 -45.88
N PRO A 175 -41.72 -31.04 -47.07
CA PRO A 175 -42.55 -30.36 -48.05
C PRO A 175 -43.78 -31.21 -48.45
N ARG A 176 -44.81 -30.50 -48.94
CA ARG A 176 -45.93 -30.94 -49.79
C ARG A 176 -46.79 -32.15 -49.38
#